data_AF-A0A1S3ML47-F1
#
_entry.id   AF-A0A1S3ML47-F1
#
_cell.length_a   1.000
_cell.length_b   1.000
_cell.length_c   1.000
_cell.angle_alpha   90.00
_cell.angle_beta   90.00
_cell.angle_gamma   90.00
#
_symmetry.space_group_name_H-M   'P 1'
#
loop_
_entity.id
_entity.type
_entity.pdbx_description
1 polymer ?
#
loop_
_entity_poly.entity_id
_entity_poly.type
_entity_poly.pdbx_seq_one_letter_code
_entity_poly.pdbx_strand_id
1 'polypeptide(L)'
;MSIADITLLSGFEAQTDDLDKLKNRDEQYISHYEVSHGKVLLYFNEIEERECVTFRAVQTVAIGLLQPAPATFYDYYEPDRKCTTFYAAPKRSKMVSTLCSGDVCQCSERPCHKEKDTFGPLKLEKKDRFEHACYSPTVDYGFIVQVISMSVKSNFELYTTNVTQILRATGDVKLEESKVRVFAKRLQCKGQLETGKKYLIMGKDGSTTDSNGQMQYLLESNTWIEQVPNEKKCKGSKNRSTCKKFQDFVSEYMLIGCTQ
;
A
#
# COMPACT_ATOMS: atom_id res chain seq x y z
N MET A 1 21.02 -34.68 6.81
CA MET A 1 20.70 -34.27 5.42
C MET A 1 19.56 -33.29 5.48
N SER A 2 19.67 -32.20 4.75
CA SER A 2 18.64 -31.17 4.71
C SER A 2 18.45 -30.67 3.29
N ILE A 3 17.29 -30.11 3.02
CA ILE A 3 16.95 -29.55 1.71
C ILE A 3 16.63 -28.07 1.87
N ALA A 4 17.22 -27.24 1.01
CA ALA A 4 16.78 -25.88 0.79
C ALA A 4 15.88 -25.83 -0.46
N ASP A 5 14.58 -25.59 -0.28
CA ASP A 5 13.61 -25.28 -1.35
C ASP A 5 13.48 -23.76 -1.48
N ILE A 6 14.12 -23.23 -2.51
CA ILE A 6 14.16 -21.80 -2.80
C ILE A 6 13.28 -21.51 -4.02
N THR A 7 12.17 -20.82 -3.80
CA THR A 7 11.36 -20.30 -4.91
C THR A 7 11.97 -18.99 -5.40
N LEU A 8 12.39 -18.93 -6.66
CA LEU A 8 12.92 -17.72 -7.30
C LEU A 8 11.81 -16.67 -7.50
N LEU A 9 12.21 -15.41 -7.64
CA LEU A 9 11.29 -14.35 -8.04
C LEU A 9 10.74 -14.63 -9.45
N SER A 10 9.48 -14.29 -9.69
CA SER A 10 8.85 -14.47 -11.00
C SER A 10 9.68 -13.83 -12.12
N GLY A 11 9.89 -14.57 -13.22
CA GLY A 11 10.69 -14.13 -14.36
C GLY A 11 12.20 -14.28 -14.18
N PHE A 12 12.66 -14.97 -13.13
CA PHE A 12 14.07 -15.32 -12.93
C PHE A 12 14.28 -16.83 -12.99
N GLU A 13 15.42 -17.23 -13.57
CA GLU A 13 15.89 -18.62 -13.60
C GLU A 13 17.31 -18.68 -13.04
N ALA A 14 17.65 -19.77 -12.35
CA ALA A 14 18.98 -19.94 -11.77
C ALA A 14 20.02 -20.22 -12.85
N GLN A 15 21.22 -19.65 -12.69
CA GLN A 15 22.35 -19.97 -13.57
C GLN A 15 22.96 -21.31 -13.16
N THR A 16 22.81 -22.32 -14.02
CA THR A 16 23.26 -23.69 -13.74
C THR A 16 24.77 -23.79 -13.58
N ASP A 17 25.55 -22.99 -14.33
CA ASP A 17 27.01 -22.97 -14.23
C ASP A 17 27.53 -22.63 -12.83
N ASP A 18 26.79 -21.83 -12.06
CA ASP A 18 27.15 -21.50 -10.69
C ASP A 18 26.75 -22.64 -9.72
N LEU A 19 25.62 -23.30 -9.96
CA LEU A 19 25.16 -24.45 -9.18
C LEU A 19 26.07 -25.67 -9.37
N ASP A 20 26.59 -25.89 -10.58
CA ASP A 20 27.55 -26.96 -10.86
C ASP A 20 28.86 -26.77 -10.10
N LYS A 21 29.32 -25.52 -9.90
CA LYS A 21 30.50 -25.22 -9.08
C LYS A 21 30.29 -25.61 -7.62
N LEU A 22 29.11 -25.34 -7.07
CA LEU A 22 28.77 -25.67 -5.69
C LEU A 22 28.72 -27.17 -5.42
N LYS A 23 28.47 -27.97 -6.46
CA LYS A 23 28.50 -29.44 -6.43
C LYS A 23 29.92 -30.02 -6.55
N ASN A 24 30.87 -29.25 -7.09
CA ASN A 24 32.23 -29.76 -7.37
C ASN A 24 33.01 -30.08 -6.09
N ARG A 25 33.89 -31.09 -6.20
CA ARG A 25 34.60 -31.73 -5.07
C ARG A 25 35.56 -30.84 -4.29
N ASP A 26 35.99 -29.72 -4.86
CA ASP A 26 36.96 -28.83 -4.21
C ASP A 26 36.33 -27.97 -3.10
N GLU A 27 35.00 -27.82 -3.10
CA GLU A 27 34.23 -27.04 -2.11
C GLU A 27 33.08 -27.84 -1.48
N GLN A 28 32.43 -28.74 -2.24
CA GLN A 28 31.34 -29.67 -1.88
C GLN A 28 30.32 -29.17 -0.83
N TYR A 29 29.81 -27.94 -1.01
CA TYR A 29 28.72 -27.38 -0.21
C TYR A 29 27.41 -28.17 -0.38
N ILE A 30 27.13 -28.67 -1.60
CA ILE A 30 25.88 -29.39 -1.91
C ILE A 30 26.18 -30.76 -2.54
N SER A 31 25.36 -31.76 -2.24
CA SER A 31 25.46 -33.09 -2.83
C SER A 31 24.74 -33.19 -4.18
N HIS A 32 23.61 -32.51 -4.29
CA HIS A 32 22.80 -32.43 -5.51
C HIS A 32 22.02 -31.12 -5.54
N TYR A 33 21.51 -30.76 -6.71
CA TYR A 33 20.55 -29.70 -6.91
C TYR A 33 19.55 -30.09 -7.99
N GLU A 34 18.34 -29.55 -7.92
CA GLU A 34 17.34 -29.62 -8.97
C GLU A 34 16.83 -28.20 -9.26
N VAL A 35 16.66 -27.88 -10.55
CA VAL A 35 16.05 -26.62 -10.98
C VAL A 35 14.79 -26.96 -11.76
N SER A 36 13.65 -26.44 -11.32
CA SER A 36 12.36 -26.73 -11.96
C SER A 36 11.37 -25.60 -11.70
N HIS A 37 10.73 -25.10 -12.77
CA HIS A 37 9.61 -24.14 -12.69
C HIS A 37 9.87 -22.93 -11.77
N GLY A 38 11.04 -22.30 -11.88
CA GLY A 38 11.41 -21.15 -11.04
C GLY A 38 11.71 -21.51 -9.59
N LYS A 39 11.99 -22.79 -9.29
CA LYS A 39 12.48 -23.26 -8.00
C LYS A 39 13.88 -23.85 -8.13
N VAL A 40 14.65 -23.74 -7.06
CA VAL A 40 15.94 -24.38 -6.87
C VAL A 40 15.87 -25.21 -5.59
N LEU A 41 16.06 -26.52 -5.73
CA LEU A 41 16.25 -27.44 -4.61
C LEU A 41 17.74 -27.68 -4.45
N LEU A 42 18.27 -27.45 -3.25
CA LEU A 42 19.66 -27.75 -2.91
C LEU A 42 19.69 -28.83 -1.83
N TYR A 43 20.43 -29.90 -2.07
CA TYR A 43 20.59 -31.02 -1.15
C TYR A 43 21.90 -30.88 -0.38
N PHE A 44 21.81 -30.85 0.94
CA PHE A 44 22.95 -30.77 1.86
C PHE A 44 23.10 -32.09 2.61
N ASN A 45 24.30 -32.67 2.60
CA ASN A 45 24.57 -33.90 3.35
C ASN A 45 24.78 -33.60 4.83
N GLU A 46 25.67 -32.66 5.11
CA GLU A 46 26.09 -32.15 6.41
C GLU A 46 26.11 -30.63 6.34
N ILE A 47 25.81 -29.96 7.45
CA ILE A 47 25.72 -28.49 7.55
C ILE A 47 26.44 -28.08 8.82
N GLU A 48 27.34 -27.12 8.72
CA GLU A 48 27.99 -26.51 9.88
C GLU A 48 27.11 -25.42 10.53
N GLU A 49 27.55 -24.79 11.64
CA GLU A 49 26.76 -23.77 12.33
C GLU A 49 26.32 -22.60 11.44
N ARG A 50 27.16 -22.20 10.47
CA ARG A 50 26.86 -21.14 9.50
C ARG A 50 27.53 -21.43 8.15
N GLU A 51 26.72 -21.70 7.15
CA GLU A 51 27.15 -21.98 5.80
C GLU A 51 26.39 -21.11 4.81
N CYS A 52 27.11 -20.46 3.89
CA CYS A 52 26.54 -19.49 2.95
C CYS A 52 26.83 -19.93 1.52
N VAL A 53 25.77 -20.18 0.77
CA VAL A 53 25.84 -20.54 -0.65
C VAL A 53 25.32 -19.38 -1.50
N THR A 54 25.99 -19.10 -2.61
CA THR A 54 25.60 -18.02 -3.53
C THR A 54 25.60 -18.51 -4.97
N PHE A 55 24.59 -18.11 -5.73
CA PHE A 55 24.48 -18.40 -7.16
C PHE A 55 23.75 -17.23 -7.83
N ARG A 56 23.99 -17.03 -9.13
CA ARG A 56 23.30 -15.99 -9.91
C ARG A 56 21.95 -16.50 -10.41
N ALA A 57 21.00 -15.59 -10.52
CA ALA A 57 19.74 -15.80 -11.23
C ALA A 57 19.64 -14.78 -12.37
N VAL A 58 19.25 -15.25 -13.56
CA VAL A 58 19.11 -14.45 -14.77
C VAL A 58 17.64 -14.13 -14.99
N GLN A 59 17.33 -12.88 -15.30
CA GLN A 59 15.98 -12.46 -15.62
C GLN A 59 15.62 -12.87 -17.06
N THR A 60 14.68 -13.80 -17.21
CA THR A 60 14.18 -14.25 -18.52
C THR A 60 12.98 -13.43 -18.98
N VAL A 61 12.15 -12.97 -18.04
CA VAL A 61 10.96 -12.16 -18.35
C VAL A 61 10.86 -10.95 -17.41
N ALA A 62 10.53 -9.79 -17.98
CA ALA A 62 10.26 -8.59 -17.22
C ALA A 62 8.89 -8.68 -16.53
N ILE A 63 8.88 -8.67 -15.19
CA ILE A 63 7.67 -8.71 -14.38
C ILE A 63 7.38 -7.32 -13.80
N GLY A 64 6.15 -6.84 -13.97
CA GLY A 64 5.72 -5.52 -13.51
C GLY A 64 5.54 -5.40 -12.00
N LEU A 65 5.17 -6.50 -11.32
CA LEU A 65 5.00 -6.56 -9.87
C LEU A 65 5.76 -7.75 -9.29
N LEU A 66 6.97 -7.50 -8.78
CA LEU A 66 7.75 -8.49 -8.04
C LEU A 66 7.25 -8.56 -6.60
N GLN A 67 6.66 -9.70 -6.23
CA GLN A 67 6.26 -10.02 -4.86
C GLN A 67 7.36 -10.80 -4.14
N PRO A 68 7.40 -10.78 -2.79
CA PRO A 68 8.33 -11.60 -2.02
C PRO A 68 8.13 -13.09 -2.30
N ALA A 69 9.22 -13.86 -2.32
CA ALA A 69 9.19 -15.30 -2.51
C ALA A 69 9.69 -16.02 -1.25
N PRO A 70 9.20 -17.24 -0.97
CA PRO A 70 9.66 -18.04 0.16
C PRO A 70 10.95 -18.80 -0.18
N ALA A 71 11.79 -18.96 0.84
CA ALA A 71 12.85 -19.95 0.90
C ALA A 71 12.60 -20.81 2.14
N THR A 72 12.44 -22.11 1.94
CA THR A 72 12.13 -23.07 3.00
C THR A 72 13.28 -24.04 3.15
N PHE A 73 13.73 -24.23 4.39
CA PHE A 73 14.76 -25.18 4.76
C PHE A 73 14.16 -26.25 5.65
N TYR A 74 14.35 -27.53 5.32
CA TYR A 74 13.72 -28.62 6.04
C TYR A 74 14.62 -29.86 6.12
N ASP A 75 14.37 -30.68 7.14
CA ASP A 75 15.04 -31.97 7.31
C ASP A 75 14.56 -32.94 6.21
N TYR A 76 15.50 -33.68 5.62
CA TYR A 76 15.21 -34.66 4.57
C TYR A 76 14.32 -35.81 5.09
N TYR A 77 14.51 -36.24 6.33
CA TYR A 77 13.79 -37.37 6.94
C TYR A 77 12.51 -36.95 7.66
N GLU A 78 12.48 -35.71 8.18
CA GLU A 78 11.33 -35.13 8.89
C GLU A 78 10.90 -33.78 8.27
N PRO A 79 10.21 -33.76 7.12
CA PRO A 79 9.87 -32.52 6.40
C PRO A 79 8.99 -31.53 7.16
N ASP A 80 8.30 -31.98 8.21
CA ASP A 80 7.52 -31.12 9.11
C ASP A 80 8.44 -30.20 9.96
N ARG A 81 9.68 -30.62 10.20
CA ARG A 81 10.72 -29.80 10.83
C ARG A 81 11.33 -28.87 9.79
N LYS A 82 10.68 -27.73 9.60
CA LYS A 82 11.06 -26.73 8.60
C LYS A 82 11.10 -25.31 9.12
N CYS A 83 11.93 -24.50 8.47
CA CYS A 83 12.03 -23.07 8.66
C CYS A 83 11.79 -22.38 7.32
N THR A 84 10.80 -21.50 7.24
CA THR A 84 10.50 -20.71 6.04
C THR A 84 10.78 -19.25 6.29
N THR A 85 11.51 -18.62 5.38
CA THR A 85 11.77 -17.18 5.37
C THR A 85 11.36 -16.56 4.04
N PHE A 86 10.88 -15.33 4.06
CA PHE A 86 10.54 -14.59 2.85
C PHE A 86 11.67 -13.64 2.46
N TYR A 87 12.01 -13.60 1.18
CA TYR A 87 12.97 -12.67 0.62
C TYR A 87 12.35 -11.90 -0.55
N ALA A 88 12.93 -10.75 -0.88
CA ALA A 88 12.40 -9.85 -1.91
C ALA A 88 13.54 -9.25 -2.74
N ALA A 89 13.17 -8.65 -3.87
CA ALA A 89 14.11 -7.90 -4.72
C ALA A 89 14.78 -6.75 -3.94
N PRO A 90 16.01 -6.34 -4.31
CA PRO A 90 16.67 -5.19 -3.71
C PRO A 90 15.75 -3.96 -3.73
N LYS A 91 15.68 -3.21 -2.63
CA LYS A 91 14.80 -2.04 -2.42
C LYS A 91 13.29 -2.34 -2.33
N ARG A 92 12.87 -3.60 -2.25
CA ARG A 92 11.47 -3.99 -1.96
C ARG A 92 11.36 -4.58 -0.54
N SER A 93 10.19 -4.42 0.08
CA SER A 93 9.90 -5.00 1.38
C SER A 93 9.77 -6.53 1.27
N LYS A 94 10.21 -7.26 2.30
CA LYS A 94 10.03 -8.72 2.43
C LYS A 94 8.59 -9.11 2.79
N MET A 95 7.78 -8.14 3.22
CA MET A 95 6.38 -8.34 3.59
C MET A 95 5.46 -7.54 2.68
N VAL A 96 4.31 -8.15 2.38
CA VAL A 96 3.17 -7.51 1.73
C VAL A 96 2.71 -6.32 2.57
N SER A 97 2.40 -5.20 1.92
CA SER A 97 1.94 -3.99 2.62
C SER A 97 0.55 -4.24 3.22
N THR A 98 0.48 -4.35 4.55
CA THR A 98 -0.76 -4.50 5.31
C THR A 98 -0.84 -3.44 6.40
N LEU A 99 -2.01 -2.83 6.57
CA LEU A 99 -2.29 -1.95 7.69
C LEU A 99 -2.97 -2.78 8.78
N CYS A 100 -2.33 -2.95 9.93
CA CYS A 100 -2.87 -3.74 11.03
C CYS A 100 -3.12 -2.89 12.27
N SER A 101 -4.24 -3.15 12.94
CA SER A 101 -4.59 -2.59 14.24
C SER A 101 -5.18 -3.67 15.12
N GLY A 102 -4.48 -4.03 16.20
CA GLY A 102 -4.82 -5.20 17.01
C GLY A 102 -4.82 -6.47 16.15
N ASP A 103 -5.93 -7.21 16.21
CA ASP A 103 -6.12 -8.47 15.48
C ASP A 103 -6.70 -8.29 14.07
N VAL A 104 -6.96 -7.04 13.65
CA VAL A 104 -7.55 -6.76 12.33
C VAL A 104 -6.51 -6.15 11.40
N CYS A 105 -6.32 -6.80 10.24
CA CYS A 105 -5.44 -6.32 9.18
C CYS A 105 -6.22 -6.03 7.90
N GLN A 106 -5.87 -4.93 7.24
CA GLN A 106 -6.40 -4.51 5.95
C GLN A 106 -5.28 -4.55 4.90
N CYS A 107 -5.60 -5.11 3.72
CA CYS A 107 -4.69 -5.10 2.58
C CYS A 107 -4.43 -3.67 2.11
N SER A 108 -3.17 -3.35 1.78
CA SER A 108 -2.78 -2.04 1.28
C SER A 108 -1.91 -2.14 0.02
N GLU A 109 -2.13 -3.15 -0.83
CA GLU A 109 -1.35 -3.34 -2.06
C GLU A 109 -1.86 -2.56 -3.28
N ARG A 110 -3.04 -1.93 -3.19
CA ARG A 110 -3.61 -1.16 -4.32
C ARG A 110 -2.67 -0.05 -4.80
N PRO A 111 -2.82 0.51 -6.01
CA PRO A 111 -1.99 1.64 -6.44
C PRO A 111 -2.12 2.86 -5.50
N CYS A 112 -1.16 3.79 -5.55
CA CYS A 112 -1.20 5.01 -4.76
C CYS A 112 -2.31 5.96 -5.24
N HIS A 113 -2.86 6.76 -4.30
CA HIS A 113 -3.75 7.86 -4.64
C HIS A 113 -3.01 8.92 -5.49
N LYS A 114 -3.80 9.74 -6.19
CA LYS A 114 -3.29 10.91 -6.94
C LYS A 114 -3.95 12.16 -6.38
N GLU A 115 -3.14 13.05 -5.82
CA GLU A 115 -3.63 14.36 -5.38
C GLU A 115 -4.12 15.17 -6.57
N LYS A 116 -5.31 15.77 -6.43
CA LYS A 116 -5.98 16.54 -7.45
C LYS A 116 -5.69 18.02 -7.23
N ASP A 117 -5.19 18.69 -8.26
CA ASP A 117 -4.97 20.13 -8.25
C ASP A 117 -6.20 20.85 -8.80
N THR A 118 -6.97 21.49 -7.91
CA THR A 118 -8.15 22.29 -8.25
C THR A 118 -7.84 23.41 -9.26
N PHE A 119 -6.62 23.96 -9.21
CA PHE A 119 -6.19 25.08 -10.05
C PHE A 119 -5.21 24.66 -11.15
N GLY A 120 -5.04 23.35 -11.33
CA GLY A 120 -4.15 22.78 -12.33
C GLY A 120 -4.61 23.02 -13.76
N PRO A 121 -3.83 22.54 -14.75
CA PRO A 121 -4.18 22.66 -16.16
C PRO A 121 -5.49 21.93 -16.50
N LEU A 122 -5.78 20.83 -15.80
CA LEU A 122 -7.06 20.13 -15.84
C LEU A 122 -8.01 20.80 -14.84
N LYS A 123 -8.89 21.67 -15.34
CA LYS A 123 -9.91 22.32 -14.50
C LYS A 123 -10.92 21.28 -14.01
N LEU A 124 -10.91 21.00 -12.72
CA LEU A 124 -11.84 20.06 -12.09
C LEU A 124 -13.25 20.64 -12.03
N GLU A 125 -14.18 19.97 -12.71
CA GLU A 125 -15.58 20.35 -12.77
C GLU A 125 -16.37 19.80 -11.58
N LYS A 126 -17.56 20.36 -11.34
CA LYS A 126 -18.51 19.85 -10.35
C LYS A 126 -18.85 18.38 -10.65
N LYS A 127 -19.07 18.07 -11.94
CA LYS A 127 -19.43 16.73 -12.42
C LYS A 127 -18.38 15.69 -12.05
N ASP A 128 -17.09 15.98 -12.21
CA ASP A 128 -16.01 15.02 -11.93
C ASP A 128 -16.02 14.54 -10.47
N ARG A 129 -16.32 15.45 -9.55
CA ARG A 129 -16.41 15.14 -8.11
C ARG A 129 -17.63 14.27 -7.80
N PHE A 130 -18.78 14.58 -8.40
CA PHE A 130 -19.99 13.75 -8.30
C PHE A 130 -19.80 12.36 -8.93
N GLU A 131 -19.12 12.30 -10.07
CA GLU A 131 -18.86 11.04 -10.78
C GLU A 131 -18.04 10.08 -9.90
N HIS A 132 -16.97 10.61 -9.29
CA HIS A 132 -16.15 9.86 -8.35
C HIS A 132 -16.92 9.47 -7.08
N ALA A 133 -17.69 10.40 -6.53
CA ALA A 133 -18.45 10.19 -5.30
C ALA A 133 -19.56 9.13 -5.45
N CYS A 134 -20.31 9.16 -6.56
CA CYS A 134 -21.57 8.43 -6.67
C CYS A 134 -21.56 7.22 -7.58
N TYR A 135 -20.71 7.20 -8.61
CA TYR A 135 -20.83 6.19 -9.68
C TYR A 135 -19.61 5.27 -9.74
N SER A 136 -18.41 5.82 -9.89
CA SER A 136 -17.20 5.00 -10.00
C SER A 136 -16.03 5.71 -9.33
N PRO A 137 -15.47 5.17 -8.22
CA PRO A 137 -15.68 3.84 -7.64
C PRO A 137 -16.82 3.71 -6.61
N THR A 138 -17.67 4.76 -6.48
CA THR A 138 -18.64 4.96 -5.39
C THR A 138 -17.97 5.08 -4.03
N VAL A 139 -18.07 6.23 -3.36
CA VAL A 139 -17.42 6.46 -2.06
C VAL A 139 -18.35 6.11 -0.91
N ASP A 140 -17.80 5.53 0.15
CA ASP A 140 -18.52 5.23 1.38
C ASP A 140 -18.48 6.43 2.32
N TYR A 141 -17.39 7.20 2.28
CA TYR A 141 -17.21 8.41 3.06
C TYR A 141 -16.77 9.60 2.20
N GLY A 142 -17.12 10.80 2.65
CA GLY A 142 -16.66 12.06 2.11
C GLY A 142 -16.56 13.12 3.19
N PHE A 143 -15.35 13.62 3.45
CA PHE A 143 -15.07 14.55 4.52
C PHE A 143 -14.23 15.73 4.05
N ILE A 144 -14.47 16.90 4.64
CA ILE A 144 -13.49 17.99 4.63
C ILE A 144 -12.75 17.96 5.95
N VAL A 145 -11.46 17.69 5.91
CA VAL A 145 -10.62 17.51 7.08
C VAL A 145 -9.53 18.57 7.15
N GLN A 146 -9.14 18.94 8.36
CA GLN A 146 -7.95 19.75 8.61
C GLN A 146 -6.85 18.86 9.19
N VAL A 147 -5.66 18.89 8.60
CA VAL A 147 -4.52 18.11 9.08
C VAL A 147 -3.96 18.75 10.34
N ILE A 148 -3.91 17.99 11.45
CA ILE A 148 -3.35 18.47 12.72
C ILE A 148 -1.85 18.13 12.77
N SER A 149 -1.52 16.86 12.56
CA SER A 149 -0.16 16.35 12.67
C SER A 149 0.04 15.12 11.79
N MET A 150 1.30 14.78 11.56
CA MET A 150 1.71 13.57 10.85
C MET A 150 2.71 12.81 11.72
N SER A 151 2.55 11.50 11.79
CA SER A 151 3.48 10.57 12.44
C SER A 151 3.81 9.43 11.49
N VAL A 152 4.91 8.72 11.71
CA VAL A 152 5.29 7.55 10.91
C VAL A 152 5.27 6.32 11.79
N LYS A 153 4.58 5.26 11.33
CA LYS A 153 4.54 3.97 12.02
C LYS A 153 4.65 2.85 10.99
N SER A 154 5.60 1.94 11.18
CA SER A 154 5.92 0.88 10.23
C SER A 154 6.19 1.45 8.82
N ASN A 155 5.46 1.00 7.80
CA ASN A 155 5.53 1.44 6.41
C ASN A 155 4.50 2.53 6.04
N PHE A 156 3.89 3.21 7.03
CA PHE A 156 2.85 4.22 6.81
C PHE A 156 3.15 5.57 7.47
N GLU A 157 2.78 6.64 6.77
CA GLU A 157 2.54 7.97 7.33
C GLU A 157 1.08 8.04 7.80
N LEU A 158 0.88 8.35 9.08
CA LEU A 158 -0.41 8.47 9.73
C LEU A 158 -0.70 9.96 9.97
N TYR A 159 -1.70 10.47 9.25
CA TYR A 159 -2.17 11.84 9.37
C TYR A 159 -3.31 11.91 10.38
N THR A 160 -3.07 12.59 11.49
CA THR A 160 -4.13 12.90 12.45
C THR A 160 -4.85 14.14 11.96
N THR A 161 -6.16 14.04 11.76
CA THR A 161 -6.97 15.09 11.16
C THR A 161 -8.21 15.38 11.98
N ASN A 162 -8.72 16.60 11.88
CA ASN A 162 -10.01 16.99 12.43
C ASN A 162 -11.03 17.12 11.30
N VAL A 163 -12.13 16.36 11.37
CA VAL A 163 -13.24 16.44 10.42
C VAL A 163 -14.01 17.73 10.66
N THR A 164 -13.92 18.65 9.71
CA THR A 164 -14.60 19.96 9.79
C THR A 164 -15.99 19.94 9.19
N GLN A 165 -16.20 19.16 8.12
CA GLN A 165 -17.50 18.97 7.49
C GLN A 165 -17.66 17.51 7.06
N ILE A 166 -18.85 16.96 7.31
CA ILE A 166 -19.25 15.61 6.92
C ILE A 166 -20.15 15.73 5.69
N LEU A 167 -19.71 15.19 4.56
CA LEU A 167 -20.51 15.15 3.32
C LEU A 167 -21.25 13.83 3.19
N ARG A 168 -20.57 12.73 3.55
CA ARG A 168 -21.11 11.37 3.59
C ARG A 168 -20.37 10.55 4.63
N ALA A 169 -21.08 9.75 5.39
CA ALA A 169 -20.53 8.74 6.30
C ALA A 169 -21.43 7.50 6.24
N THR A 170 -20.84 6.33 5.99
CA THR A 170 -21.59 5.06 5.92
C THR A 170 -21.26 4.17 7.11
N GLY A 171 -19.99 3.79 7.30
CA GLY A 171 -19.60 2.86 8.37
C GLY A 171 -19.27 3.52 9.72
N ASP A 172 -18.88 4.79 9.73
CA ASP A 172 -18.38 5.46 10.94
C ASP A 172 -19.49 6.15 11.74
N VAL A 173 -20.12 5.36 12.63
CA VAL A 173 -21.23 5.81 13.49
C VAL A 173 -20.76 6.75 14.62
N LYS A 174 -19.47 6.77 14.95
CA LYS A 174 -18.91 7.52 16.10
C LYS A 174 -18.40 8.92 15.76
N LEU A 175 -18.72 9.45 14.57
CA LEU A 175 -18.23 10.77 14.14
C LEU A 175 -18.75 11.93 15.00
N GLU A 176 -19.91 11.76 15.63
CA GLU A 176 -20.49 12.78 16.51
C GLU A 176 -19.80 12.83 17.89
N GLU A 177 -19.22 11.71 18.34
CA GLU A 177 -18.51 11.64 19.63
C GLU A 177 -17.09 12.21 19.52
N SER A 178 -16.42 11.96 18.40
CA SER A 178 -15.09 12.51 18.13
C SER A 178 -14.95 12.80 16.65
N LYS A 179 -14.55 14.03 16.32
CA LYS A 179 -14.26 14.45 14.94
C LYS A 179 -12.83 14.15 14.52
N VAL A 180 -11.99 13.60 15.40
CA VAL A 180 -10.60 13.30 15.07
C VAL A 180 -10.51 11.94 14.38
N ARG A 181 -9.88 11.91 13.20
CA ARG A 181 -9.68 10.69 12.41
C ARG A 181 -8.28 10.59 11.84
N VAL A 182 -7.81 9.35 11.71
CA VAL A 182 -6.48 9.03 11.18
C VAL A 182 -6.58 8.54 9.75
N PHE A 183 -5.83 9.17 8.86
CA PHE A 183 -5.66 8.74 7.46
C PHE A 183 -4.26 8.16 7.27
N ALA A 184 -4.16 6.90 6.87
CA ALA A 184 -2.92 6.20 6.62
C ALA A 184 -2.52 6.30 5.14
N LYS A 185 -1.32 6.81 4.86
CA LYS A 185 -0.67 6.78 3.55
C LYS A 185 0.54 5.86 3.59
N ARG A 186 0.76 5.03 2.58
CA ARG A 186 2.00 4.25 2.47
C ARG A 186 3.20 5.16 2.18
N LEU A 187 4.34 4.89 2.81
CA LEU A 187 5.57 5.66 2.63
C LEU A 187 6.06 5.66 1.17
N GLN A 188 5.83 4.59 0.41
CA GLN A 188 6.20 4.56 -1.02
C GLN A 188 5.36 5.49 -1.91
N CYS A 189 4.21 5.99 -1.41
CA CYS A 189 3.35 6.87 -2.17
C CYS A 189 3.83 8.33 -2.12
N LYS A 190 3.92 8.94 -3.30
CA LYS A 190 4.27 10.37 -3.47
C LYS A 190 3.14 11.28 -2.98
N GLY A 191 3.49 12.53 -2.70
CA GLY A 191 2.57 13.54 -2.16
C GLY A 191 2.55 13.55 -0.64
N GLN A 192 2.32 14.71 -0.04
CA GLN A 192 2.28 14.88 1.41
C GLN A 192 1.14 15.84 1.77
N LEU A 193 0.34 15.48 2.76
CA LEU A 193 -0.69 16.38 3.27
C LEU A 193 -0.04 17.38 4.23
N GLU A 194 -0.20 18.67 3.94
CA GLU A 194 0.40 19.74 4.74
C GLU A 194 -0.38 19.96 6.04
N THR A 195 0.35 20.03 7.16
CA THR A 195 -0.21 20.37 8.48
C THR A 195 -0.86 21.76 8.46
N GLY A 196 -2.03 21.88 9.08
CA GLY A 196 -2.82 23.10 9.17
C GLY A 196 -3.69 23.39 7.93
N LYS A 197 -3.46 22.72 6.80
CA LYS A 197 -4.30 22.86 5.59
C LYS A 197 -5.55 21.99 5.65
N LYS A 198 -6.53 22.35 4.83
CA LYS A 198 -7.80 21.63 4.68
C LYS A 198 -7.81 20.85 3.36
N TYR A 199 -8.31 19.63 3.41
CA TYR A 199 -8.42 18.73 2.28
C TYR A 199 -9.82 18.12 2.21
N LEU A 200 -10.36 18.01 0.99
CA LEU A 200 -11.49 17.15 0.68
C LEU A 200 -10.93 15.74 0.45
N ILE A 201 -11.37 14.79 1.29
CA ILE A 201 -10.99 13.37 1.18
C ILE A 201 -12.26 12.54 1.05
N MET A 202 -12.35 11.76 -0.02
CA MET A 202 -13.47 10.84 -0.26
C MET A 202 -12.96 9.47 -0.66
N GLY A 203 -13.53 8.40 -0.11
CA GLY A 203 -13.00 7.06 -0.32
C GLY A 203 -13.89 5.94 0.21
N LYS A 204 -13.28 4.77 0.39
CA LYS A 204 -13.93 3.56 0.91
C LYS A 204 -13.58 3.36 2.37
N ASP A 205 -14.55 2.89 3.15
CA ASP A 205 -14.33 2.65 4.58
C ASP A 205 -13.27 1.57 4.80
N GLY A 206 -12.52 1.71 5.88
CA GLY A 206 -11.52 0.75 6.32
C GLY A 206 -12.07 -0.21 7.37
N SER A 207 -11.38 -1.32 7.59
CA SER A 207 -11.68 -2.26 8.68
C SER A 207 -10.85 -2.02 9.94
N THR A 208 -9.87 -1.12 9.88
CA THR A 208 -8.92 -0.86 10.97
C THR A 208 -9.37 0.31 11.84
N THR A 209 -8.90 0.34 13.09
CA THR A 209 -9.16 1.43 14.04
C THR A 209 -7.86 2.06 14.52
N ASP A 210 -7.90 3.31 14.96
CA ASP A 210 -6.79 3.97 15.62
C ASP A 210 -6.62 3.50 17.08
N SER A 211 -5.62 4.05 17.78
CA SER A 211 -5.34 3.74 19.19
C SER A 211 -6.48 4.13 20.15
N ASN A 212 -7.39 5.01 19.73
CA ASN A 212 -8.55 5.46 20.50
C ASN A 212 -9.82 4.68 20.15
N GLY A 213 -9.72 3.65 19.30
CA GLY A 213 -10.85 2.84 18.85
C GLY A 213 -11.76 3.55 17.83
N GLN A 214 -11.30 4.64 17.23
CA GLN A 214 -12.01 5.33 16.13
C GLN A 214 -11.62 4.72 14.79
N MET A 215 -12.51 4.79 13.80
CA MET A 215 -12.24 4.23 12.48
C MET A 215 -10.99 4.89 11.84
N GLN A 216 -10.13 4.06 11.27
CA GLN A 216 -8.95 4.48 10.54
C GLN A 216 -9.16 4.29 9.04
N TYR A 217 -8.76 5.28 8.25
CA TYR A 217 -8.95 5.28 6.80
C TYR A 217 -7.63 5.07 6.06
N LEU A 218 -7.64 4.26 5.01
CA LEU A 218 -6.48 4.02 4.16
C LEU A 218 -6.58 4.83 2.86
N LEU A 219 -5.52 5.55 2.51
CA LEU A 219 -5.44 6.34 1.27
C LEU A 219 -4.95 5.45 0.12
N GLU A 220 -5.89 4.97 -0.69
CA GLU A 220 -5.68 4.05 -1.82
C GLU A 220 -5.94 4.72 -3.19
N SER A 221 -5.80 3.96 -4.28
CA SER A 221 -5.97 4.45 -5.65
C SER A 221 -7.34 5.07 -5.95
N ASN A 222 -8.38 4.63 -5.24
CA ASN A 222 -9.75 5.11 -5.36
C ASN A 222 -10.05 6.29 -4.42
N THR A 223 -9.10 6.72 -3.59
CA THR A 223 -9.29 7.86 -2.70
C THR A 223 -9.14 9.17 -3.47
N TRP A 224 -10.17 10.00 -3.43
CA TRP A 224 -10.10 11.38 -3.89
C TRP A 224 -9.42 12.23 -2.82
N ILE A 225 -8.37 12.95 -3.20
CA ILE A 225 -7.70 13.91 -2.33
C ILE A 225 -7.53 15.22 -3.10
N GLU A 226 -8.09 16.29 -2.56
CA GLU A 226 -8.04 17.62 -3.16
C GLU A 226 -7.85 18.67 -2.06
N GLN A 227 -6.87 19.56 -2.20
CA GLN A 227 -6.70 20.66 -1.26
C GLN A 227 -7.87 21.64 -1.39
N VAL A 228 -8.51 21.98 -0.27
CA VAL A 228 -9.63 22.94 -0.29
C VAL A 228 -9.12 24.31 -0.73
N PRO A 229 -9.76 24.95 -1.72
CA PRO A 229 -9.43 26.29 -2.15
C PRO A 229 -9.37 27.30 -0.99
N ASN A 230 -8.21 27.95 -0.81
CA ASN A 230 -8.08 29.03 0.16
C ASN A 230 -8.87 30.27 -0.30
N GLU A 231 -9.56 30.93 0.63
CA GLU A 231 -10.29 32.18 0.38
C GLU A 231 -9.44 33.23 -0.36
N LYS A 232 -8.16 33.37 -0.01
CA LYS A 232 -7.24 34.28 -0.71
C LYS A 232 -7.11 33.96 -2.20
N LYS A 233 -7.02 32.67 -2.56
CA LYS A 233 -6.95 32.22 -3.96
C LYS A 233 -8.29 32.41 -4.68
N CYS A 234 -9.41 32.27 -3.98
CA CYS A 234 -10.75 32.43 -4.53
C CYS A 234 -11.18 33.88 -4.79
N LYS A 235 -10.54 34.86 -4.15
CA LYS A 235 -10.76 36.29 -4.44
C LYS A 235 -10.29 36.68 -5.84
N GLY A 236 -9.35 35.95 -6.43
CA GLY A 236 -8.86 36.22 -7.79
C GLY A 236 -9.91 35.91 -8.86
N SER A 237 -10.14 36.84 -9.79
CA SER A 237 -11.17 36.74 -10.82
C SER A 237 -11.08 35.46 -11.67
N LYS A 238 -9.85 35.00 -11.97
CA LYS A 238 -9.60 33.77 -12.75
C LYS A 238 -10.05 32.49 -12.03
N ASN A 239 -10.01 32.49 -10.70
CA ASN A 239 -10.25 31.31 -9.85
C ASN A 239 -11.66 31.27 -9.27
N ARG A 240 -12.41 32.38 -9.36
CA ARG A 240 -13.73 32.55 -8.77
C ARG A 240 -14.73 31.51 -9.24
N SER A 241 -14.73 31.20 -10.54
CA SER A 241 -15.62 30.17 -11.11
C SER A 241 -15.27 28.77 -10.60
N THR A 242 -13.98 28.43 -10.54
CA THR A 242 -13.52 27.13 -10.00
C THR A 242 -13.86 26.97 -8.53
N CYS A 243 -13.64 27.99 -7.71
CA CYS A 243 -14.03 27.95 -6.30
C CYS A 243 -15.54 27.82 -6.12
N LYS A 244 -16.33 28.51 -6.94
CA LYS A 244 -17.80 28.37 -6.92
C LYS A 244 -18.21 26.93 -7.23
N LYS A 245 -17.65 26.32 -8.28
CA LYS A 245 -17.94 24.91 -8.64
C LYS A 245 -17.61 23.93 -7.50
N PHE A 246 -16.52 24.16 -6.78
CA PHE A 246 -16.15 23.37 -5.61
C PHE A 246 -17.18 23.55 -4.47
N GLN A 247 -17.57 24.78 -4.17
CA GLN A 247 -18.56 25.07 -3.12
C GLN A 247 -19.95 24.53 -3.47
N ASP A 248 -20.36 24.63 -4.74
CA ASP A 248 -21.61 24.08 -5.26
C ASP A 248 -21.63 22.55 -5.10
N PHE A 249 -20.51 21.87 -5.42
CA PHE A 249 -20.35 20.43 -5.15
C PHE A 249 -20.54 20.11 -3.67
N VAL A 250 -19.79 20.77 -2.79
CA VAL A 250 -19.81 20.52 -1.34
C VAL A 250 -21.22 20.69 -0.78
N SER A 251 -21.90 21.78 -1.13
CA SER A 251 -23.23 22.11 -0.61
C SER A 251 -24.29 21.13 -1.12
N GLU A 252 -24.26 20.82 -2.41
CA GLU A 252 -25.25 19.92 -3.02
C GLU A 252 -25.06 18.47 -2.58
N TYR A 253 -23.82 18.00 -2.53
CA TYR A 253 -23.52 16.64 -2.09
C TYR A 253 -23.86 16.42 -0.62
N MET A 254 -23.66 17.42 0.24
CA MET A 254 -24.05 17.35 1.65
C MET A 254 -25.58 17.31 1.84
N LEU A 255 -26.34 18.02 1.01
CA LEU A 255 -27.80 18.14 1.15
C LEU A 255 -28.56 17.00 0.46
N ILE A 256 -28.16 16.65 -0.76
CA ILE A 256 -28.88 15.72 -1.64
C ILE A 256 -28.21 14.34 -1.68
N GLY A 257 -26.90 14.28 -1.43
CA GLY A 257 -26.13 13.05 -1.56
C GLY A 257 -25.99 12.60 -3.02
N CYS A 258 -26.07 11.28 -3.24
CA CYS A 258 -26.09 10.70 -4.57
C CYS A 258 -27.54 10.43 -5.00
N THR A 259 -27.96 11.02 -6.10
CA THR A 259 -29.22 10.67 -6.75
C THR A 259 -29.04 9.35 -7.53
N GLN A 260 -30.02 8.46 -7.46
CA GLN A 260 -30.08 7.25 -8.30
C GLN A 260 -30.24 7.62 -9.78
#